data_AF-A0A5B8VRL0-F1
#
_entry.id   AF-A0A5B8VRL0-F1
#
_cell.length_a   1.000
_cell.length_b   1.000
_cell.length_c   1.000
_cell.angle_alpha   90.00
_cell.angle_beta   90.00
_cell.angle_gamma   90.00
#
_symmetry.space_group_name_H-M   'P 1'
#
loop_
_entity.id
_entity.type
_entity.pdbx_description
1 polymer ?
#
loop_
_entity_poly.entity_id
_entity_poly.type
_entity_poly.pdbx_seq_one_letter_code
_entity_poly.pdbx_strand_id
1 'polypeptide(L)'
;MAPIKRSEYLKPLSREHHYSLLFGWKLRQGINHEVAVNRMIDYVRYFELGMLIPHFKEEETCLFIYSDSPFVQQALDEHRHILSIIQTMKAAPDRTVYADLIALADLVDRHVRFEERQLFPYLEQTLTEAELAAVAAAIQNGPAVGDDYEDHFWEHGG
;
A
#
# COMPACT_ATOMS: atom_id res chain seq x y z
N MET A 1 -4.14 -6.25 -15.24
CA MET A 1 -2.67 -6.32 -15.39
C MET A 1 -2.28 -7.77 -15.57
N ALA A 2 -1.28 -8.09 -16.39
CA ALA A 2 -0.73 -9.44 -16.41
C ALA A 2 -0.02 -9.71 -15.06
N PRO A 3 -0.15 -10.89 -14.45
CA PRO A 3 0.54 -11.22 -13.21
C PRO A 3 2.06 -11.19 -13.44
N ILE A 4 2.79 -10.43 -12.63
CA ILE A 4 4.26 -10.50 -12.62
C ILE A 4 4.64 -11.68 -11.74
N LYS A 5 5.43 -12.61 -12.27
CA LYS A 5 5.95 -13.74 -11.49
C LYS A 5 7.05 -13.21 -10.57
N ARG A 6 6.84 -13.25 -9.25
CA ARG A 6 7.83 -12.88 -8.22
C ARG A 6 8.54 -14.11 -7.68
N SER A 7 9.78 -13.94 -7.21
CA SER A 7 10.49 -14.99 -6.49
C SER A 7 9.69 -15.42 -5.25
N GLU A 8 9.85 -16.66 -4.82
CA GLU A 8 9.19 -17.13 -3.58
C GLU A 8 9.53 -16.24 -2.37
N TYR A 9 10.69 -15.57 -2.41
CA TYR A 9 11.19 -14.73 -1.33
C TYR A 9 10.34 -13.47 -1.10
N LEU A 10 9.91 -12.79 -2.16
CA LEU A 10 9.15 -11.53 -2.08
C LEU A 10 7.64 -11.70 -2.32
N LYS A 11 7.20 -12.91 -2.67
CA LYS A 11 5.78 -13.22 -2.88
C LYS A 11 4.86 -12.79 -1.72
N PRO A 12 5.23 -12.92 -0.44
CA PRO A 12 4.36 -12.46 0.65
C PRO A 12 4.01 -10.97 0.54
N LEU A 13 5.01 -10.10 0.40
CA LEU A 13 4.82 -8.65 0.22
C LEU A 13 3.97 -8.35 -1.04
N SER A 14 4.29 -9.01 -2.15
CA SER A 14 3.52 -8.85 -3.39
C SER A 14 2.06 -9.32 -3.31
N ARG A 15 1.72 -10.21 -2.37
CA ARG A 15 0.31 -10.59 -2.16
C ARG A 15 -0.46 -9.48 -1.47
N GLU A 16 0.20 -8.72 -0.59
CA GLU A 16 -0.42 -7.61 0.15
C GLU A 16 -0.74 -6.43 -0.77
N HIS A 17 0.09 -6.21 -1.79
CA HIS A 17 -0.17 -5.24 -2.86
C HIS A 17 -1.53 -5.40 -3.55
N HIS A 18 -2.09 -6.62 -3.59
CA HIS A 18 -3.45 -6.82 -4.10
C HIS A 18 -4.48 -6.00 -3.31
N TYR A 19 -4.36 -6.00 -1.98
CA TYR A 19 -5.26 -5.26 -1.10
C TYR A 19 -5.02 -3.75 -1.20
N SER A 20 -3.76 -3.30 -1.35
CA SER A 20 -3.44 -1.88 -1.57
C SER A 20 -4.05 -1.34 -2.88
N LEU A 21 -4.04 -2.14 -3.95
CA LEU A 21 -4.73 -1.78 -5.20
C LEU A 21 -6.26 -1.79 -5.03
N LEU A 22 -6.79 -2.76 -4.28
CA LEU A 22 -8.23 -2.83 -4.00
C LEU A 22 -8.67 -1.62 -3.16
N PHE A 23 -7.86 -1.19 -2.20
CA PHE A 23 -8.08 0.01 -1.40
C PHE A 23 -8.24 1.25 -2.31
N GLY A 24 -7.30 1.48 -3.22
CA GLY A 24 -7.39 2.57 -4.19
C GLY A 24 -8.63 2.47 -5.08
N TRP A 25 -9.01 1.25 -5.50
CA TRP A 25 -10.25 1.03 -6.26
C TRP A 25 -11.51 1.34 -5.44
N LYS A 26 -11.58 0.90 -4.17
CA LYS A 26 -12.72 1.12 -3.27
C LYS A 26 -12.95 2.61 -3.01
N LEU A 27 -11.89 3.38 -2.77
CA LEU A 27 -11.99 4.84 -2.65
C LEU A 27 -12.63 5.47 -3.89
N ARG A 28 -12.18 5.06 -5.09
CA ARG A 28 -12.76 5.57 -6.35
C ARG A 28 -14.22 5.18 -6.52
N GLN A 29 -14.63 3.98 -6.11
CA GLN A 29 -16.05 3.61 -6.12
C GLN A 29 -16.87 4.49 -5.17
N GLY A 30 -16.40 4.71 -3.94
CA GLY A 30 -17.09 5.58 -2.99
C GLY A 30 -17.30 6.99 -3.54
N ILE A 31 -16.30 7.54 -4.23
CA ILE A 31 -16.40 8.85 -4.89
C ILE A 31 -17.44 8.81 -6.03
N ASN A 32 -17.37 7.81 -6.92
CA ASN A 32 -18.32 7.66 -8.03
C ASN A 32 -19.76 7.48 -7.55
N HIS A 33 -19.93 6.85 -6.40
CA HIS A 33 -21.21 6.61 -5.75
C HIS A 33 -21.67 7.78 -4.87
N GLU A 34 -20.93 8.90 -4.85
CA GLU A 34 -21.22 10.08 -4.02
C GLU A 34 -21.39 9.72 -2.52
N VAL A 35 -20.65 8.71 -2.05
CA VAL A 35 -20.67 8.25 -0.67
C VAL A 35 -20.23 9.37 0.26
N ALA A 36 -20.88 9.47 1.42
CA ALA A 36 -20.52 10.42 2.45
C ALA A 36 -19.03 10.31 2.82
N VAL A 37 -18.32 11.44 2.74
CA VAL A 37 -16.86 11.53 2.91
C VAL A 37 -16.37 10.85 4.20
N ASN A 38 -17.11 10.98 5.29
CA ASN A 38 -16.74 10.39 6.57
C ASN A 38 -16.63 8.85 6.51
N ARG A 39 -17.50 8.17 5.75
CA ARG A 39 -17.42 6.69 5.57
C ARG A 39 -16.12 6.28 4.88
N MET A 40 -15.70 7.06 3.88
CA MET A 40 -14.43 6.82 3.19
C MET A 40 -13.22 7.14 4.09
N ILE A 41 -13.28 8.21 4.89
CA ILE A 41 -12.22 8.53 5.86
C ILE A 41 -12.09 7.41 6.90
N ASP A 42 -13.19 6.87 7.40
CA ASP A 42 -13.17 5.78 8.39
C ASP A 42 -12.56 4.50 7.79
N TYR A 43 -12.86 4.21 6.52
CA TYR A 43 -12.20 3.14 5.79
C TYR A 43 -10.69 3.39 5.59
N VAL A 44 -10.29 4.61 5.24
CA VAL A 44 -8.87 5.00 5.14
C VAL A 44 -8.15 4.76 6.47
N ARG A 45 -8.76 5.12 7.60
CA ARG A 45 -8.18 4.90 8.94
C ARG A 45 -8.03 3.42 9.27
N TYR A 46 -9.06 2.63 8.97
CA TYR A 46 -9.01 1.18 9.14
C TYR A 46 -7.86 0.57 8.31
N PHE A 47 -7.79 0.92 7.03
CA PHE A 47 -6.80 0.38 6.10
C PHE A 47 -5.38 0.86 6.42
N GLU A 48 -5.21 2.12 6.83
CA GLU A 48 -3.94 2.70 7.30
C GLU A 48 -3.35 1.84 8.44
N LEU A 49 -4.15 1.57 9.47
CA LEU A 49 -3.69 0.88 10.68
C LEU A 49 -3.56 -0.63 10.49
N GLY A 50 -4.48 -1.24 9.73
CA GLY A 50 -4.52 -2.69 9.54
C GLY A 50 -3.60 -3.21 8.44
N MET A 51 -3.33 -2.41 7.41
CA MET A 51 -2.63 -2.86 6.20
C MET A 51 -1.42 -2.00 5.84
N LEU A 52 -1.58 -0.68 5.62
CA LEU A 52 -0.49 0.15 5.08
C LEU A 52 0.71 0.25 6.03
N ILE A 53 0.48 0.60 7.30
CA ILE A 53 1.58 0.77 8.27
C ILE A 53 2.31 -0.56 8.53
N PRO A 54 1.61 -1.69 8.79
CA PRO A 54 2.27 -2.99 8.93
C PRO A 54 3.09 -3.38 7.70
N HIS A 55 2.53 -3.19 6.50
CA HIS A 55 3.18 -3.50 5.24
C HIS A 55 4.47 -2.68 5.03
N PHE A 56 4.36 -1.34 5.11
CA PHE A 56 5.52 -0.45 4.99
C PHE A 56 6.60 -0.79 6.01
N LYS A 57 6.21 -1.07 7.26
CA LYS A 57 7.18 -1.46 8.29
C LYS A 57 7.90 -2.76 7.95
N GLU A 58 7.20 -3.74 7.41
CA GLU A 58 7.80 -5.02 7.01
C GLU A 58 8.81 -4.80 5.87
N GLU A 59 8.45 -4.04 4.83
CA GLU A 59 9.36 -3.69 3.76
C GLU A 59 10.59 -2.92 4.27
N GLU A 60 10.37 -1.88 5.08
CA GLU A 60 11.41 -1.02 5.61
C GLU A 60 12.41 -1.76 6.50
N THR A 61 11.92 -2.69 7.33
CA THR A 61 12.74 -3.35 8.35
C THR A 61 13.26 -4.72 7.92
N CYS A 62 12.61 -5.37 6.95
CA CYS A 62 12.99 -6.70 6.49
C CYS A 62 13.66 -6.70 5.12
N LEU A 63 13.30 -5.79 4.21
CA LEU A 63 13.79 -5.79 2.82
C LEU A 63 14.71 -4.62 2.51
N PHE A 64 14.28 -3.39 2.81
CA PHE A 64 14.99 -2.18 2.42
C PHE A 64 16.30 -1.97 3.16
N ILE A 65 16.49 -2.62 4.32
CA ILE A 65 17.75 -2.60 5.08
C ILE A 65 18.96 -3.14 4.28
N TYR A 66 18.71 -3.92 3.22
CA TYR A 66 19.76 -4.53 2.42
C TYR A 66 20.21 -3.66 1.24
N SER A 67 19.62 -2.49 1.01
CA SER A 67 19.97 -1.64 -0.13
C SER A 67 19.70 -0.16 0.12
N ASP A 68 20.72 0.67 -0.09
CA ASP A 68 20.61 2.15 -0.10
C ASP A 68 20.34 2.72 -1.50
N SER A 69 19.80 1.92 -2.41
CA SER A 69 19.58 2.35 -3.80
C SER A 69 18.60 3.53 -3.90
N PRO A 70 18.68 4.34 -4.99
CA PRO A 70 17.70 5.40 -5.24
C PRO A 70 16.25 4.90 -5.28
N PHE A 71 16.02 3.64 -5.67
CA PHE A 71 14.67 3.05 -5.67
C PHE A 71 14.15 2.81 -4.24
N VAL A 72 15.01 2.36 -3.32
CA VAL A 72 14.63 2.23 -1.90
C VAL A 72 14.34 3.60 -1.29
N GLN A 73 15.17 4.61 -1.59
CA GLN A 73 14.92 5.97 -1.10
C GLN A 73 13.60 6.53 -1.63
N GLN A 74 13.27 6.27 -2.91
CA GLN A 74 11.97 6.64 -3.48
C GLN A 74 10.81 5.94 -2.75
N ALA A 75 10.89 4.64 -2.47
CA ALA A 75 9.85 3.92 -1.74
C ALA A 75 9.61 4.54 -0.35
N LEU A 76 10.69 4.78 0.41
CA LEU A 76 10.63 5.42 1.72
C LEU A 76 9.99 6.82 1.67
N ASP A 77 10.32 7.62 0.66
CA ASP A 77 9.71 8.93 0.44
C ASP A 77 8.22 8.81 0.10
N GLU A 78 7.84 7.85 -0.74
CA GLU A 78 6.45 7.58 -1.10
C GLU A 78 5.64 7.09 0.13
N HIS A 79 6.19 6.22 0.99
CA HIS A 79 5.57 5.80 2.25
C HIS A 79 5.24 7.01 3.13
N ARG A 80 6.24 7.87 3.35
CA ARG A 80 6.06 9.11 4.14
C ARG A 80 5.00 10.02 3.53
N HIS A 81 4.98 10.14 2.21
CA HIS A 81 4.02 10.98 1.51
C HIS A 81 2.59 10.43 1.63
N ILE A 82 2.39 9.12 1.45
CA ILE A 82 1.10 8.44 1.63
C ILE A 82 0.56 8.72 3.04
N LEU A 83 1.38 8.49 4.07
CA LEU A 83 0.97 8.73 5.46
C LEU A 83 0.69 10.20 5.76
N SER A 84 1.44 11.14 5.15
CA SER A 84 1.21 12.58 5.28
C SER A 84 -0.15 13.02 4.70
N ILE A 85 -0.53 12.49 3.54
CA ILE A 85 -1.86 12.75 2.94
C ILE A 85 -2.97 12.26 3.88
N ILE A 86 -2.82 11.04 4.42
CA ILE A 86 -3.80 10.45 5.35
C ILE A 86 -3.91 11.29 6.63
N GLN A 87 -2.79 11.74 7.20
CA GLN A 87 -2.77 12.60 8.39
C GLN A 87 -3.45 13.95 8.13
N THR A 88 -3.17 14.59 6.99
CA THR A 88 -3.77 15.87 6.60
C THR A 88 -5.28 15.74 6.45
N MET A 89 -5.74 14.69 5.76
CA MET A 89 -7.16 14.38 5.56
C MET A 89 -7.91 14.18 6.89
N LYS A 90 -7.26 13.55 7.87
CA LYS A 90 -7.83 13.34 9.22
C LYS A 90 -7.97 14.63 10.02
N ALA A 91 -7.12 15.63 9.76
CA ALA A 91 -7.05 16.88 10.54
C ALA A 91 -8.06 17.96 10.08
N ALA A 92 -8.43 17.99 8.79
CA ALA A 92 -9.32 19.00 8.24
C ALA A 92 -10.27 18.39 7.19
N PRO A 93 -11.41 17.81 7.61
CA PRO A 93 -12.40 17.28 6.68
C PRO A 93 -13.25 18.42 6.07
N ASP A 94 -12.65 19.27 5.22
CA ASP A 94 -13.36 20.33 4.48
C ASP A 94 -13.35 20.06 2.95
N ARG A 95 -13.60 21.10 2.13
CA ARG A 95 -13.91 20.97 0.69
C ARG A 95 -12.85 20.27 -0.17
N THR A 96 -11.61 20.06 0.30
CA THR A 96 -10.54 19.41 -0.49
C THR A 96 -10.45 17.90 -0.33
N VAL A 97 -11.19 17.29 0.59
CA VAL A 97 -11.04 15.86 0.93
C VAL A 97 -11.23 14.93 -0.27
N TYR A 98 -12.14 15.23 -1.20
CA TYR A 98 -12.31 14.42 -2.41
C TYR A 98 -11.06 14.40 -3.28
N ALA A 99 -10.38 15.54 -3.42
CA ALA A 99 -9.13 15.62 -4.16
C ALA A 99 -8.02 14.83 -3.45
N ASP A 100 -7.97 14.88 -2.13
CA ASP A 100 -7.00 14.14 -1.33
C ASP A 100 -7.24 12.61 -1.41
N LEU A 101 -8.50 12.17 -1.40
CA LEU A 101 -8.86 10.75 -1.59
C LEU A 101 -8.44 10.23 -2.97
N ILE A 102 -8.64 11.02 -4.02
CA ILE A 102 -8.17 10.68 -5.38
C ILE A 102 -6.65 10.63 -5.42
N ALA A 103 -5.97 11.66 -4.88
CA ALA A 103 -4.53 11.74 -4.85
C ALA A 103 -3.91 10.56 -4.07
N LEU A 104 -4.52 10.16 -2.96
CA LEU A 104 -4.12 8.99 -2.18
C LEU A 104 -4.26 7.70 -2.98
N ALA A 105 -5.43 7.48 -3.62
CA ALA A 105 -5.67 6.29 -4.44
C ALA A 105 -4.69 6.19 -5.62
N ASP A 106 -4.41 7.30 -6.29
CA ASP A 106 -3.46 7.37 -7.41
C ASP A 106 -2.01 7.17 -6.94
N LEU A 107 -1.65 7.73 -5.78
CA LEU A 107 -0.32 7.56 -5.20
C LEU A 107 -0.07 6.11 -4.82
N VAL A 108 -0.99 5.45 -4.12
CA VAL A 108 -0.88 4.03 -3.74
C VAL A 108 -0.79 3.13 -4.99
N ASP A 109 -1.64 3.36 -6.00
CA ASP A 109 -1.59 2.59 -7.25
C ASP A 109 -0.24 2.75 -7.99
N ARG A 110 0.31 3.97 -8.03
CA ARG A 110 1.61 4.22 -8.67
C ARG A 110 2.74 3.60 -7.87
N HIS A 111 2.71 3.71 -6.55
CA HIS A 111 3.70 3.16 -5.63
C HIS A 111 3.78 1.64 -5.76
N VAL A 112 2.66 0.92 -5.65
CA VAL A 112 2.60 -0.54 -5.84
C VAL A 112 3.14 -0.95 -7.21
N ARG A 113 2.81 -0.20 -8.28
CA ARG A 113 3.32 -0.47 -9.63
C ARG A 113 4.82 -0.25 -9.74
N PHE A 114 5.34 0.78 -9.09
CA PHE A 114 6.75 1.07 -9.01
C PHE A 114 7.49 -0.08 -8.34
N GLU A 115 6.99 -0.55 -7.19
CA GLU A 115 7.65 -1.61 -6.44
C GLU A 115 7.68 -2.92 -7.22
N GLU A 116 6.52 -3.34 -7.72
CA GLU A 116 6.37 -4.60 -8.46
C GLU A 116 7.19 -4.64 -9.77
N ARG A 117 7.42 -3.49 -10.40
CA ARG A 117 8.02 -3.42 -11.75
C ARG A 117 9.45 -2.92 -11.76
N GLN A 118 9.89 -2.23 -10.72
CA GLN A 118 11.20 -1.59 -10.67
C GLN A 118 11.95 -2.00 -9.42
N LEU A 119 11.42 -1.72 -8.23
CA LEU A 119 12.15 -1.96 -6.98
C LEU A 119 12.38 -3.44 -6.70
N PHE A 120 11.33 -4.26 -6.66
CA PHE A 120 11.46 -5.69 -6.33
C PHE A 120 12.30 -6.43 -7.38
N PRO A 121 12.12 -6.24 -8.70
CA PRO A 121 13.02 -6.82 -9.69
C PRO A 121 14.47 -6.38 -9.53
N TYR A 122 14.72 -5.13 -9.14
CA TYR A 122 16.06 -4.63 -8.87
C TYR A 122 16.67 -5.35 -7.66
N LEU A 123 15.96 -5.40 -6.54
CA LEU A 123 16.43 -6.06 -5.31
C LEU A 123 16.66 -7.56 -5.53
N GLU A 124 15.79 -8.26 -6.27
CA GLU A 124 16.00 -9.67 -6.64
C GLU A 124 17.28 -9.89 -7.46
N GLN A 125 17.73 -8.89 -8.23
CA GLN A 125 18.94 -8.98 -9.04
C GLN A 125 20.20 -8.58 -8.29
N THR A 126 20.08 -7.70 -7.29
CA THR A 126 21.25 -7.16 -6.57
C THR A 126 21.54 -7.84 -5.25
N LEU A 127 20.51 -8.39 -4.58
CA LEU A 127 20.68 -9.09 -3.31
C LEU A 127 21.19 -10.52 -3.54
N THR A 128 22.00 -10.99 -2.61
CA THR A 128 22.45 -12.37 -2.59
C THR A 128 21.30 -13.30 -2.19
N GLU A 129 21.43 -14.58 -2.56
CA GLU A 129 20.44 -15.60 -2.17
C GLU A 129 20.31 -15.73 -0.64
N ALA A 130 21.41 -15.55 0.11
CA ALA A 130 21.40 -15.58 1.57
C ALA A 130 20.61 -14.40 2.17
N GLU A 131 20.73 -13.21 1.60
CA GLU A 131 19.94 -12.04 2.00
C GLU A 131 18.46 -12.23 1.66
N LEU A 132 18.13 -12.68 0.45
CA LEU A 132 16.75 -12.96 0.05
C LEU A 132 16.10 -14.06 0.92
N ALA A 133 16.87 -15.09 1.31
CA ALA A 133 16.41 -16.10 2.25
C ALA A 133 16.16 -15.52 3.66
N ALA A 134 17.01 -14.60 4.12
CA ALA A 134 16.83 -13.90 5.39
C ALA A 134 15.59 -12.99 5.35
N VAL A 135 15.36 -12.27 4.25
CA VAL A 135 14.15 -11.49 3.98
C VAL A 135 12.91 -12.38 4.11
N ALA A 136 12.87 -13.49 3.37
CA ALA A 136 11.72 -14.41 3.39
C ALA A 136 11.49 -15.06 4.77
N ALA A 137 12.56 -15.28 5.53
CA ALA A 137 12.46 -15.77 6.91
C ALA A 137 12.00 -14.69 7.90
N ALA A 138 12.20 -13.41 7.60
CA ALA A 138 11.71 -12.31 8.43
C ALA A 138 10.23 -11.99 8.15
N ILE A 139 9.80 -12.13 6.88
CA ILE A 139 8.42 -11.95 6.44
C ILE A 139 7.58 -13.20 6.79
N GLN A 140 7.36 -13.43 8.08
CA GLN A 140 6.61 -14.59 8.57
C GLN A 140 5.21 -14.25 9.08
N ASN A 141 4.90 -12.97 9.29
CA ASN A 141 3.64 -12.53 9.92
C ASN A 141 3.14 -11.20 9.31
N GLY A 142 3.00 -11.16 7.98
CA GLY A 142 2.32 -10.05 7.31
C GLY A 142 0.93 -9.77 7.93
N PRO A 143 0.34 -8.58 7.71
CA PRO A 143 -0.97 -8.22 8.25
C PRO A 143 -2.01 -9.32 8.05
N ALA A 144 -2.97 -9.40 8.98
CA ALA A 144 -4.06 -10.37 8.91
C ALA A 144 -4.69 -10.30 7.52
N VAL A 145 -4.55 -11.38 6.76
CA VAL A 145 -4.86 -11.38 5.32
C VAL A 145 -6.36 -11.16 5.13
N GLY A 146 -6.73 -9.97 4.67
CA GLY A 146 -8.11 -9.65 4.32
C GLY A 146 -8.45 -8.18 4.53
N ASP A 147 -9.46 -7.72 3.79
CA ASP A 147 -10.16 -6.48 4.07
C ASP A 147 -11.56 -6.88 4.53
N ASP A 148 -11.74 -6.98 5.85
CA ASP A 148 -12.97 -7.37 6.54
C ASP A 148 -13.80 -6.15 7.00
N TYR A 149 -13.54 -4.98 6.40
CA TYR A 149 -14.23 -3.76 6.74
C TYR A 149 -15.73 -3.88 6.48
N GLU A 150 -16.54 -3.77 7.53
CA GLU A 150 -17.98 -4.06 7.50
C GLU A 150 -18.79 -3.10 6.62
N ASP A 151 -18.34 -1.86 6.46
CA ASP A 151 -19.05 -0.85 5.70
C ASP A 151 -18.66 -0.88 4.21
N HIS A 152 -19.34 -1.72 3.44
CA HIS A 152 -19.09 -1.98 2.01
C HIS A 152 -19.57 -0.83 1.08
N PHE A 153 -19.17 0.41 1.35
CA PHE A 153 -19.62 1.59 0.60
C PHE A 153 -19.27 1.56 -0.90
N TRP A 154 -18.33 0.72 -1.31
CA TRP A 154 -17.90 0.55 -2.70
C TRP A 154 -18.85 -0.30 -3.54
N GLU A 155 -19.80 -1.04 -2.97
CA GLU A 155 -20.68 -1.96 -3.71
C GLU A 155 -21.92 -1.25 -4.28
N HIS A 156 -22.49 -0.30 -3.54
CA HIS A 156 -23.70 0.43 -3.91
C HIS A 156 -23.62 1.89 -3.44
N GLY A 157 -24.16 2.81 -4.25
CA GLY A 157 -24.39 4.19 -3.81
C GLY A 157 -25.52 4.27 -2.77
N GLY A 158 -25.29 5.10 -1.75
CA GLY A 158 -26.25 5.33 -0.67
C GLY A 158 -27.40 6.24 -1.08
#